data_AF-A0A3D0HBG4-F1
#
_entry.id   AF-A0A3D0HBG4-F1
#
_cell.length_a   1.000
_cell.length_b   1.000
_cell.length_c   1.000
_cell.angle_alpha   90.00
_cell.angle_beta   90.00
_cell.angle_gamma   90.00
#
_symmetry.space_group_name_H-M   'P 1'
#
loop_
_entity.id
_entity.type
_entity.pdbx_description
1 polymer ?
#
loop_
_entity_poly.entity_id
_entity_poly.type
_entity_poly.pdbx_seq_one_letter_code
_entity_poly.pdbx_strand_id
1 'polypeptide(L)'
;NERHYGALQGLNKSETARKFGEQQVLVWRRSYATPPDPLPAGDPRHPAGDPRYAALRTEELPAAESLKDTVARVVPFWEKEIKPALASGRKVLVVAHGNSLRALVKHIDRIGDKDIASLNIPTGRPLVYEFDKAMKPIRHYYLGDAREIEAAKAAVAAQGKAAK
;
A
#
# COMPACT_ATOMS: atom_id res chain seq x y z
N ASN A 1 1.66 -1.15 8.40
CA ASN A 1 2.23 0.16 7.97
C ASN A 1 2.05 0.40 6.49
N GLU A 2 1.86 1.67 6.12
CA GLU A 2 1.96 2.18 4.73
C GLU A 2 3.38 1.96 4.17
N ARG A 3 3.54 2.09 2.85
CA ARG A 3 4.85 2.14 2.17
C ARG A 3 5.71 3.27 2.73
N HIS A 4 6.96 2.97 3.06
CA HIS A 4 7.93 3.99 3.46
C HIS A 4 8.33 4.88 2.28
N TYR A 5 8.02 6.18 2.35
CA TYR A 5 8.25 7.13 1.25
C TYR A 5 9.68 7.73 1.23
N GLY A 6 10.55 7.30 2.13
CA GLY A 6 11.95 7.72 2.19
C GLY A 6 12.10 9.23 2.29
N ALA A 7 12.97 9.81 1.47
CA ALA A 7 13.23 11.25 1.46
C ALA A 7 11.99 12.10 1.16
N LEU A 8 10.94 11.52 0.55
CA LEU A 8 9.69 12.23 0.25
C LEU A 8 8.77 12.40 1.48
N GLN A 9 9.08 11.76 2.61
CA GLN A 9 8.28 11.90 3.83
C GLN A 9 8.25 13.36 4.31
N GLY A 10 7.04 13.89 4.51
CA GLY A 10 6.82 15.27 4.94
C GLY A 10 6.63 16.27 3.79
N LEU A 11 6.89 15.88 2.54
CA LEU A 11 6.62 16.72 1.38
C LEU A 11 5.17 16.55 0.93
N ASN A 12 4.53 17.66 0.57
CA ASN A 12 3.20 17.57 -0.04
C ASN A 12 3.33 17.12 -1.52
N LYS A 13 2.27 16.49 -2.05
CA LYS A 13 2.31 15.90 -3.40
C LYS A 13 2.49 16.96 -4.50
N SER A 14 1.89 18.14 -4.34
CA SER A 14 2.01 19.26 -5.29
C SER A 14 3.41 19.88 -5.32
N GLU A 15 4.05 20.04 -4.16
CA GLU A 15 5.43 20.52 -4.01
C GLU A 15 6.40 19.53 -4.61
N THR A 16 6.17 18.24 -4.37
CA THR A 16 6.96 17.17 -4.96
C THR A 16 6.83 17.19 -6.49
N ALA A 17 5.62 17.36 -7.02
CA ALA A 17 5.38 17.46 -8.46
C ALA A 17 6.06 18.71 -9.07
N ARG A 18 6.01 19.85 -8.37
CA ARG A 18 6.69 21.08 -8.79
C ARG A 18 8.22 20.93 -8.78
N LYS A 19 8.77 20.22 -7.80
CA LYS A 19 10.23 20.06 -7.61
C LYS A 19 10.84 19.00 -8.53
N PHE A 20 10.16 17.88 -8.74
CA PHE A 20 10.70 16.72 -9.45
C PHE A 20 10.00 16.41 -10.78
N GLY A 21 8.92 17.13 -11.10
CA GLY A 21 8.09 16.90 -12.27
C GLY A 21 7.01 15.83 -12.04
N GLU A 22 5.87 15.99 -12.72
CA GLU A 22 4.73 15.08 -12.60
C GLU A 22 5.05 13.65 -13.03
N GLN A 23 5.90 13.48 -14.05
CA GLN A 23 6.31 12.16 -14.54
C GLN A 23 7.10 11.38 -13.49
N GLN A 24 8.05 12.03 -12.81
CA GLN A 24 8.83 11.40 -11.74
C GLN A 24 7.94 11.05 -10.55
N VAL A 25 7.02 11.94 -10.16
CA VAL A 25 6.03 11.66 -9.11
C VAL A 25 5.11 10.50 -9.51
N LEU A 26 4.72 10.41 -10.77
CA LEU A 26 3.92 9.30 -11.27
C LEU A 26 4.70 7.97 -11.18
N VAL A 27 5.98 7.96 -11.56
CA VAL A 27 6.86 6.79 -11.39
C VAL A 27 6.90 6.37 -9.93
N TRP A 28 7.19 7.26 -8.99
CA TRP A 28 7.20 6.90 -7.57
C TRP A 28 5.84 6.41 -7.05
N ARG A 29 4.72 6.92 -7.58
CA ARG A 29 3.38 6.50 -7.15
C ARG A 29 2.92 5.17 -7.75
N ARG A 30 3.37 4.86 -8.95
CA ARG A 30 2.79 3.79 -9.78
C ARG A 30 3.78 2.68 -10.12
N SER A 31 5.09 2.93 -10.06
CA SER A 31 6.10 1.88 -10.25
C SER A 31 5.96 0.82 -9.18
N TYR A 32 6.01 -0.44 -9.61
CA TYR A 32 5.97 -1.58 -8.71
C TYR A 32 7.30 -1.72 -7.95
N ALA A 33 8.42 -1.60 -8.65
CA ALA A 33 9.74 -1.98 -8.12
C ALA A 33 10.70 -0.79 -7.91
N THR A 34 10.33 0.42 -8.30
CA THR A 34 11.19 1.61 -8.11
C THR A 34 10.81 2.33 -6.82
N PRO A 35 11.66 2.28 -5.77
CA PRO A 35 11.43 3.08 -4.57
C PRO A 35 11.73 4.57 -4.85
N PRO A 36 11.25 5.48 -3.99
CA PRO A 36 11.82 6.83 -3.91
C PRO A 36 13.24 6.79 -3.32
N ASP A 37 13.92 7.94 -3.31
CA ASP A 37 15.22 8.04 -2.67
C ASP A 37 15.13 7.66 -1.18
N PRO A 38 16.09 6.86 -0.67
CA PRO A 38 16.11 6.49 0.74
C PRO A 38 16.35 7.71 1.64
N LEU A 39 15.94 7.59 2.89
CA LEU A 39 16.38 8.53 3.91
C LEU A 39 17.92 8.52 4.02
N PRO A 40 18.57 9.70 4.13
CA PRO A 40 19.99 9.78 4.42
C PRO A 40 20.37 9.08 5.73
N ALA A 41 21.63 8.65 5.84
CA ALA A 41 22.16 8.10 7.09
C ALA A 41 22.02 9.13 8.23
N GLY A 42 21.51 8.68 9.38
CA GLY A 42 21.30 9.54 10.56
C GLY A 42 20.08 10.45 10.48
N ASP A 43 19.24 10.35 9.44
CA ASP A 43 18.02 11.14 9.36
C ASP A 43 17.06 10.76 10.51
N PRO A 44 16.55 11.74 11.30
CA PRO A 44 15.70 11.47 12.46
C PRO A 44 14.33 10.85 12.09
N ARG A 45 13.94 10.90 10.81
CA ARG A 45 12.73 10.24 10.30
C ARG A 45 12.92 8.74 10.13
N HIS A 46 14.15 8.23 10.26
CA HIS A 46 14.42 6.80 10.10
C HIS A 46 13.75 5.99 11.23
N PRO A 47 13.05 4.88 10.91
CA PRO A 47 12.32 4.10 11.92
C PRO A 47 13.16 3.53 13.06
N ALA A 48 14.48 3.39 12.87
CA ALA A 48 15.39 2.85 13.88
C ALA A 48 15.41 3.63 15.20
N GLY A 49 15.09 4.92 15.18
CA GLY A 49 15.00 5.74 16.40
C GLY A 49 13.66 5.63 17.12
N ASP A 50 12.67 4.92 16.57
CA ASP A 50 11.31 4.90 17.10
C ASP A 50 11.04 3.63 17.95
N PRO A 51 10.58 3.79 19.21
CA PRO A 51 10.40 2.67 20.14
C PRO A 51 9.37 1.63 19.66
N ARG A 52 8.45 2.00 18.76
CA ARG A 52 7.46 1.07 18.18
C ARG A 52 8.11 -0.05 17.36
N TYR A 53 9.33 0.17 16.88
CA TYR A 53 10.06 -0.76 16.03
C TYR A 53 11.28 -1.38 16.72
N ALA A 54 11.45 -1.18 18.03
CA ALA A 54 12.63 -1.63 18.78
C ALA A 54 12.87 -3.15 18.75
N ALA A 55 11.84 -3.95 18.45
CA ALA A 55 11.94 -5.40 18.34
C ALA A 55 12.40 -5.89 16.95
N LEU A 56 12.48 -5.00 15.96
CA LEU A 56 12.92 -5.33 14.60
C LEU A 56 14.42 -5.13 14.46
N ARG A 57 15.07 -5.93 13.63
CA ARG A 57 16.48 -5.73 13.29
C ARG A 57 16.62 -4.53 12.37
N THR A 58 17.78 -3.86 12.41
CA THR A 58 18.06 -2.68 11.60
C THR A 58 17.84 -2.92 10.11
N GLU A 59 18.16 -4.12 9.61
CA GLU A 59 18.02 -4.48 8.20
C GLU A 59 16.54 -4.66 7.77
N GLU A 60 15.63 -4.82 8.72
CA GLU A 60 14.18 -4.93 8.49
C GLU A 60 13.50 -3.55 8.47
N LEU A 61 14.22 -2.50 8.86
CA LEU A 61 13.71 -1.13 8.92
C LEU A 61 14.03 -0.40 7.60
N PRO A 62 13.00 -0.01 6.83
CA PRO A 62 13.23 0.57 5.52
C PRO A 62 13.63 2.05 5.61
N ALA A 63 14.67 2.43 4.86
CA ALA A 63 14.94 3.83 4.56
C ALA A 63 14.08 4.34 3.38
N ALA A 64 13.58 3.46 2.51
CA ALA A 64 12.56 3.69 1.48
C ALA A 64 11.98 2.34 1.04
N GLU A 65 10.75 2.34 0.52
CA GLU A 65 10.10 1.16 -0.03
C GLU A 65 9.50 1.44 -1.42
N SER A 66 9.66 0.49 -2.31
CA SER A 66 8.78 0.30 -3.47
C SER A 66 7.50 -0.45 -3.07
N LEU A 67 6.57 -0.63 -4.00
CA LEU A 67 5.42 -1.50 -3.75
C LEU A 67 5.85 -2.98 -3.64
N LYS A 68 6.89 -3.39 -4.38
CA LYS A 68 7.49 -4.72 -4.30
C LYS A 68 8.03 -5.02 -2.90
N ASP A 69 8.73 -4.07 -2.28
CA ASP A 69 9.24 -4.22 -0.91
C ASP A 69 8.09 -4.31 0.09
N THR A 70 7.06 -3.48 -0.11
CA THR A 70 5.83 -3.52 0.69
C THR A 70 5.15 -4.90 0.58
N VAL A 71 5.05 -5.48 -0.62
CA VAL A 71 4.53 -6.84 -0.84
C VAL A 71 5.36 -7.86 -0.09
N ALA A 72 6.69 -7.77 -0.17
CA ALA A 72 7.60 -8.72 0.47
C ALA A 72 7.41 -8.83 1.99
N ARG A 73 7.02 -7.75 2.68
CA ARG A 73 6.70 -7.80 4.12
C ARG A 73 5.22 -8.04 4.45
N VAL A 74 4.29 -7.70 3.55
CA VAL A 74 2.83 -7.89 3.79
C VAL A 74 2.44 -9.36 3.59
N VAL A 75 2.96 -10.01 2.56
CA VAL A 75 2.58 -11.40 2.21
C VAL A 75 2.93 -12.39 3.33
N PRO A 76 4.09 -12.33 4.00
CA PRO A 76 4.37 -13.21 5.14
C PRO A 76 3.35 -13.08 6.28
N PHE A 77 2.87 -11.87 6.57
CA PHE A 77 1.85 -11.65 7.60
C PHE A 77 0.48 -12.21 7.16
N TRP A 78 0.14 -12.09 5.87
CA TRP A 78 -1.04 -12.73 5.31
C TRP A 78 -0.98 -14.25 5.46
N GLU A 79 0.11 -14.89 5.03
CA GLU A 79 0.22 -16.36 5.03
C GLU A 79 0.32 -16.96 6.44
N LYS A 80 0.95 -16.25 7.39
CA LYS A 80 1.18 -16.77 8.75
C LYS A 80 0.06 -16.44 9.74
N GLU A 81 -0.62 -15.30 9.58
CA GLU A 81 -1.58 -14.80 10.58
C GLU A 81 -3.00 -14.74 10.01
N ILE A 82 -3.20 -13.96 8.94
CA ILE A 82 -4.55 -13.63 8.46
C ILE A 82 -5.23 -14.85 7.81
N LYS A 83 -4.54 -15.53 6.90
CA LYS A 83 -5.08 -16.67 6.16
C LYS A 83 -5.39 -17.86 7.08
N PRO A 84 -4.53 -18.24 8.05
CA PRO A 84 -4.89 -19.26 9.04
C PRO A 84 -6.08 -18.87 9.92
N ALA A 85 -6.17 -17.59 10.33
CA ALA A 85 -7.32 -17.12 11.09
C ALA A 85 -8.63 -17.28 10.29
N LEU A 86 -8.64 -16.88 9.01
CA LEU A 86 -9.78 -17.09 8.11
C LEU A 86 -10.11 -18.57 7.93
N ALA A 87 -9.10 -19.43 7.70
CA ALA A 87 -9.27 -20.86 7.53
C ALA A 87 -9.85 -21.56 8.78
N SER A 88 -9.60 -21.02 9.97
CA SER A 88 -10.20 -21.49 11.23
C SER A 88 -11.65 -21.02 11.45
N GLY A 89 -12.24 -20.32 10.48
CA GLY A 89 -13.62 -19.82 10.55
C GLY A 89 -13.78 -18.48 11.26
N ARG A 90 -12.69 -17.79 11.61
CA ARG A 90 -12.78 -16.44 12.20
C ARG A 90 -13.18 -15.41 11.13
N LYS A 91 -14.03 -14.46 11.54
CA LYS A 91 -14.34 -13.26 10.75
C LYS A 91 -13.25 -12.22 10.99
N VAL A 92 -12.49 -11.89 9.94
CA VAL A 92 -11.34 -10.97 10.04
C VAL A 92 -11.66 -9.64 9.36
N LEU A 93 -11.36 -8.54 10.04
CA LEU A 93 -11.36 -7.18 9.49
C LEU A 93 -9.92 -6.66 9.47
N VAL A 94 -9.44 -6.23 8.30
CA VAL A 94 -8.11 -5.62 8.13
C VAL A 94 -8.27 -4.12 7.93
N VAL A 95 -7.85 -3.31 8.90
CA VAL A 95 -7.80 -1.85 8.79
C VAL A 95 -6.35 -1.43 8.60
N ALA A 96 -6.04 -0.87 7.44
CA ALA A 96 -4.66 -0.59 7.05
C ALA A 96 -4.57 0.63 6.10
N HIS A 97 -3.52 0.69 5.30
CA HIS A 97 -3.20 1.81 4.42
C HIS A 97 -3.22 1.41 2.95
N GLY A 98 -3.14 2.40 2.06
CA GLY A 98 -3.29 2.24 0.62
C GLY A 98 -2.35 1.20 0.03
N ASN A 99 -1.02 1.33 0.19
CA ASN A 99 -0.10 0.39 -0.45
C ASN A 99 -0.04 -0.96 0.26
N SER A 100 -0.24 -1.01 1.58
CA SER A 100 -0.38 -2.30 2.28
C SER A 100 -1.61 -3.08 1.81
N LEU A 101 -2.74 -2.41 1.56
CA LEU A 101 -3.94 -3.05 1.01
C LEU A 101 -3.75 -3.40 -0.46
N ARG A 102 -3.11 -2.55 -1.28
CA ARG A 102 -2.77 -2.90 -2.67
C ARG A 102 -1.85 -4.11 -2.74
N ALA A 103 -0.86 -4.21 -1.86
CA ALA A 103 0.02 -5.36 -1.76
C ALA A 103 -0.77 -6.65 -1.46
N LEU A 104 -1.71 -6.56 -0.52
CA LEU A 104 -2.57 -7.68 -0.16
C LEU A 104 -3.50 -8.10 -1.31
N VAL A 105 -4.18 -7.13 -1.94
CA VAL A 105 -5.04 -7.36 -3.11
C VAL A 105 -4.25 -7.95 -4.27
N LYS A 106 -3.04 -7.44 -4.55
CA LYS A 106 -2.14 -8.00 -5.57
C LYS A 106 -1.88 -9.48 -5.34
N HIS A 107 -1.60 -9.86 -4.09
CA HIS A 107 -1.32 -11.25 -3.71
C HIS A 107 -2.56 -12.14 -3.85
N ILE A 108 -3.69 -11.70 -3.30
CA ILE A 108 -4.95 -12.47 -3.30
C ILE A 108 -5.47 -12.66 -4.72
N ASP A 109 -5.55 -11.59 -5.52
CA ASP A 109 -6.09 -11.62 -6.88
C ASP A 109 -5.04 -11.97 -7.94
N ARG A 110 -3.80 -12.27 -7.53
CA ARG A 110 -2.67 -12.61 -8.41
C ARG A 110 -2.44 -11.57 -9.52
N ILE A 111 -2.60 -10.30 -9.19
CA ILE A 111 -2.47 -9.18 -10.14
C ILE A 111 -1.01 -9.07 -10.58
N GLY A 112 -0.80 -8.93 -11.89
CA GLY A 112 0.52 -8.72 -12.48
C GLY A 112 1.16 -7.38 -12.07
N ASP A 113 2.49 -7.32 -12.15
CA ASP A 113 3.26 -6.13 -11.75
C ASP A 113 2.94 -4.89 -12.60
N LYS A 114 2.51 -5.08 -13.85
CA LYS A 114 2.07 -4.00 -14.74
C LYS A 114 0.67 -3.49 -14.39
N ASP A 115 -0.21 -4.38 -13.95
CA ASP A 115 -1.61 -4.07 -13.71
C ASP A 115 -1.84 -3.46 -12.32
N ILE A 116 -1.00 -3.80 -11.33
CA ILE A 116 -1.16 -3.27 -9.98
C ILE A 116 -1.06 -1.75 -9.92
N ALA A 117 -0.37 -1.13 -10.89
CA ALA A 117 -0.27 0.31 -11.03
C ALA A 117 -1.65 0.98 -11.16
N SER A 118 -2.61 0.36 -11.85
CA SER A 118 -3.94 0.95 -12.09
C SER A 118 -4.92 0.75 -10.93
N LEU A 119 -4.62 -0.15 -9.99
CA LEU A 119 -5.47 -0.42 -8.84
C LEU A 119 -5.55 0.80 -7.91
N ASN A 120 -6.77 1.32 -7.72
CA ASN A 120 -7.08 2.40 -6.77
C ASN A 120 -8.07 1.88 -5.73
N ILE A 121 -7.62 1.82 -4.47
CA ILE A 121 -8.47 1.44 -3.33
C ILE A 121 -9.00 2.74 -2.72
N PRO A 122 -10.33 2.99 -2.75
CA PRO A 122 -10.95 4.18 -2.18
C PRO A 122 -10.80 4.20 -0.66
N THR A 123 -10.53 5.39 -0.11
CA THR A 123 -10.41 5.59 1.33
C THR A 123 -11.76 5.43 2.03
N GLY A 124 -11.80 4.69 3.14
CA GLY A 124 -13.00 4.59 3.99
C GLY A 124 -14.15 3.78 3.39
N ARG A 125 -13.91 2.98 2.34
CA ARG A 125 -14.92 2.10 1.74
C ARG A 125 -14.56 0.64 2.04
N PRO A 126 -15.43 -0.13 2.73
CA PRO A 126 -15.17 -1.54 3.01
C PRO A 126 -15.10 -2.36 1.72
N LEU A 127 -14.01 -3.10 1.53
CA LEU A 127 -13.83 -4.08 0.46
C LEU A 127 -13.98 -5.48 1.05
N VAL A 128 -15.04 -6.19 0.63
CA VAL A 128 -15.33 -7.55 1.08
C VAL A 128 -14.70 -8.53 0.10
N TYR A 129 -14.05 -9.56 0.64
CA TYR A 129 -13.61 -10.74 -0.11
C TYR A 129 -14.36 -11.97 0.40
N GLU A 130 -14.83 -12.78 -0.54
CA GLU A 130 -15.39 -14.11 -0.26
C GLU A 130 -14.41 -15.16 -0.74
N PHE A 131 -14.13 -16.15 0.10
CA PHE A 131 -13.18 -17.23 -0.18
C PHE A 131 -13.87 -18.59 -0.17
N ASP A 132 -13.37 -19.51 -0.99
CA ASP A 132 -13.75 -20.92 -0.93
C ASP A 132 -13.03 -21.65 0.23
N LYS A 133 -13.36 -22.93 0.41
CA LYS A 133 -12.72 -23.79 1.43
C LYS A 133 -11.21 -23.98 1.23
N ALA A 134 -10.70 -23.73 0.03
CA ALA A 134 -9.28 -23.80 -0.31
C ALA A 134 -8.57 -22.44 -0.20
N MET A 135 -9.22 -21.44 0.42
CA MET A 135 -8.74 -20.06 0.54
C MET A 135 -8.46 -19.39 -0.82
N LYS A 136 -9.18 -19.77 -1.87
CA LYS A 136 -9.18 -19.06 -3.16
C LYS A 136 -10.28 -18.00 -3.16
N PRO A 137 -10.01 -16.77 -3.64
CA PRO A 137 -11.04 -15.75 -3.74
C PRO A 137 -12.09 -16.16 -4.77
N ILE A 138 -13.37 -16.09 -4.40
CA ILE A 138 -14.53 -16.30 -5.27
C ILE A 138 -14.92 -14.98 -5.93
N ARG A 139 -15.02 -13.92 -5.13
CA ARG A 139 -15.34 -12.56 -5.57
C ARG A 139 -14.92 -11.54 -4.53
N HIS A 140 -14.87 -10.28 -4.96
CA HIS A 140 -14.74 -9.14 -4.06
C HIS A 140 -15.68 -7.99 -4.50
N TYR A 141 -16.11 -7.17 -3.56
CA TYR A 141 -17.00 -6.03 -3.82
C TYR A 141 -16.89 -4.98 -2.71
N TYR A 142 -17.16 -3.73 -3.07
CA TYR A 142 -17.25 -2.65 -2.09
C TYR A 142 -18.66 -2.57 -1.50
N LEU A 143 -18.76 -2.23 -0.22
CA LEU A 143 -20.04 -1.91 0.43
C LEU A 143 -20.34 -0.41 0.33
N GLY A 144 -21.60 -0.07 0.03
CA GLY A 144 -22.11 1.30 -0.02
C GLY A 144 -22.67 1.69 -1.40
N ASP A 145 -22.92 2.98 -1.59
CA ASP A 145 -23.42 3.54 -2.84
C ASP A 145 -22.36 3.48 -3.95
N ALA A 146 -22.75 2.95 -5.12
CA ALA A 146 -21.84 2.73 -6.23
C ALA A 146 -21.27 4.04 -6.81
N ARG A 147 -22.06 5.12 -6.87
CA ARG A 147 -21.59 6.41 -7.39
C ARG A 147 -20.58 7.04 -6.45
N GLU A 148 -20.81 6.96 -5.14
CA GLU A 148 -19.86 7.42 -4.14
C GLU A 148 -18.55 6.61 -4.16
N ILE A 149 -18.62 5.30 -4.38
CA ILE A 149 -17.44 4.45 -4.50
C ILE A 149 -16.62 4.82 -5.73
N GLU A 150 -17.27 5.02 -6.89
CA GLU A 150 -16.57 5.42 -8.11
C GLU A 150 -15.97 6.82 -8.00
N ALA A 151 -16.69 7.78 -7.39
CA ALA A 151 -16.14 9.10 -7.10
C ALA A 151 -14.91 9.02 -6.18
N ALA A 152 -14.95 8.18 -5.15
CA ALA A 152 -13.81 7.99 -4.24
C ALA A 152 -12.61 7.32 -4.93
N LYS A 153 -12.83 6.34 -5.82
CA LYS A 153 -11.77 5.74 -6.65
C LYS A 153 -11.14 6.78 -7.57
N ALA A 154 -11.95 7.60 -8.23
CA ALA A 154 -11.49 8.68 -9.09
C ALA A 154 -10.67 9.72 -8.30
N ALA A 155 -11.09 10.06 -7.08
CA ALA A 155 -10.34 10.95 -6.19
C ALA A 155 -8.95 10.39 -5.87
N VAL A 156 -8.82 9.10 -5.56
CA VAL A 156 -7.52 8.43 -5.33
C VAL A 156 -6.65 8.46 -6.59
N ALA A 157 -7.25 8.20 -7.75
CA ALA A 157 -6.53 8.25 -9.02
C ALA A 157 -5.97 9.66 -9.32
N ALA A 158 -6.75 10.70 -9.01
CA ALA A 158 -6.41 12.10 -9.24
C ALA A 158 -5.36 12.67 -8.26
N GLN A 159 -5.10 12.00 -7.13
CA GLN A 159 -4.07 12.45 -6.19
C GLN A 159 -2.71 12.60 -6.91
N GLY A 160 -1.92 13.60 -6.54
CA GLY A 160 -0.57 13.80 -7.09
C GLY A 160 -0.51 14.41 -8.49
N LYS A 161 -1.64 14.83 -9.05
CA LYS A 161 -1.66 15.88 -10.09
C LYS A 161 -1.29 17.21 -9.44
N ALA A 162 -0.54 18.07 -10.13
CA ALA A 162 -0.37 19.43 -9.65
C ALA A 162 -1.75 20.11 -9.54
N ALA A 163 -2.00 20.83 -8.45
CA ALA A 163 -3.11 21.77 -8.45
C ALA A 163 -2.82 22.79 -9.54
N LYS A 164 -3.81 23.03 -10.43
CA LYS A 164 -3.72 24.10 -11.42
C LYS A 164 -3.63 25.45 -10.73
#